data_AF-A0A520GFP8-F1
#
_entry.id   AF-A0A520GFP8-F1
#
_cell.length_a   1.000
_cell.length_b   1.000
_cell.length_c   1.000
_cell.angle_alpha   90.00
_cell.angle_beta   90.00
_cell.angle_gamma   90.00
#
_symmetry.space_group_name_H-M   'P 1'
#
loop_
_entity.id
_entity.type
_entity.pdbx_description
1 polymer ?
#
loop_
_entity_poly.entity_id
_entity_poly.type
_entity_poly.pdbx_seq_one_letter_code
_entity_poly.pdbx_strand_id
1 'polypeptide(L)' 'ICDHAFIISDGHVLAQGTPSQIVDNAEVRRVYLGEHFKM' A
#
# COMPACT_ATOMS: atom_id res chain seq x y z
N ILE A 1 9.81 8.38 9.86
CA ILE A 1 9.61 8.41 8.39
C ILE A 1 10.06 7.05 7.89
N CYS A 2 9.26 6.38 7.04
CA CYS A 2 9.63 5.07 6.48
C CYS A 2 10.16 5.25 5.06
N ASP A 3 11.31 4.63 4.76
CA ASP A 3 11.90 4.64 3.42
C ASP A 3 11.29 3.56 2.51
N HIS A 4 10.72 2.50 3.12
CA HIS A 4 10.11 1.37 2.45
C HIS A 4 8.91 0.84 3.26
N ALA A 5 7.91 0.32 2.58
CA ALA A 5 6.69 -0.24 3.13
C ALA A 5 6.33 -1.56 2.44
N PHE A 6 5.66 -2.42 3.20
CA PHE A 6 5.14 -3.71 2.76
C PHE A 6 3.66 -3.79 3.13
N ILE A 7 2.83 -4.20 2.17
CA ILE A 7 1.42 -4.47 2.37
C ILE A 7 1.23 -5.98 2.31
N ILE A 8 0.68 -6.57 3.38
CA ILE A 8 0.38 -8.00 3.46
C ILE A 8 -1.13 -8.17 3.44
N SER A 9 -1.60 -9.09 2.59
CA SER A 9 -3.00 -9.49 2.49
C SER A 9 -3.06 -11.00 2.33
N ASP A 10 -3.96 -11.64 3.07
CA ASP A 10 -4.15 -13.11 3.07
C ASP A 10 -2.86 -13.92 3.26
N GLY A 11 -1.97 -13.44 4.15
CA GLY A 11 -0.69 -14.11 4.42
C GLY A 11 0.38 -13.95 3.33
N HIS A 12 0.10 -13.21 2.26
CA HIS A 12 1.03 -12.96 1.15
C HIS A 12 1.37 -11.46 1.01
N VAL A 13 2.55 -11.18 0.44
CA VAL A 13 2.95 -9.81 0.12
C VAL A 13 2.14 -9.34 -1.10
N LEU A 14 1.27 -8.36 -0.88
CA LEU A 14 0.46 -7.72 -1.91
C LEU A 14 1.26 -6.66 -2.66
N ALA A 15 2.01 -5.83 -1.93
CA ALA A 15 2.84 -4.77 -2.51
C ALA A 15 4.03 -4.44 -1.60
N GLN A 16 5.14 -4.00 -2.20
CA GLN A 16 6.30 -3.49 -1.49
C GLN A 16 6.94 -2.33 -2.27
N GLY A 17 7.47 -1.33 -1.57
CA GLY A 17 8.07 -0.16 -2.21
C GLY A 17 8.18 1.05 -1.29
N THR A 18 8.56 2.19 -1.84
CA THR A 18 8.52 3.47 -1.13
C THR A 18 7.08 3.87 -0.80
N PRO A 19 6.85 4.76 0.18
CA PRO A 19 5.49 5.22 0.50
C PRO A 19 4.71 5.73 -0.72
N SER A 20 5.36 6.49 -1.60
CA SER A 20 4.75 6.99 -2.84
C SER A 20 4.31 5.86 -3.76
N GLN A 21 5.16 4.84 -3.95
CA GLN A 21 4.82 3.66 -4.75
C GLN A 21 3.64 2.86 -4.17
N ILE A 22 3.54 2.78 -2.85
CA ILE A 22 2.46 2.06 -2.16
C ILE A 22 1.12 2.81 -2.27
N VAL A 23 1.10 4.13 -2.11
CA VAL A 23 -0.12 4.95 -2.22
C VAL A 23 -0.65 5.00 -3.66
N ASP A 24 0.25 4.99 -4.64
CA ASP A 24 -0.12 4.98 -6.06
C ASP A 24 -0.58 3.59 -6.55
N ASN A 25 -0.34 2.52 -5.78
CA ASN A 25 -0.75 1.17 -6.15
C ASN A 25 -2.28 1.02 -6.08
N ALA A 26 -2.91 0.84 -7.24
CA ALA A 26 -4.37 0.73 -7.37
C ALA A 26 -4.97 -0.45 -6.59
N GLU A 27 -4.24 -1.55 -6.47
CA GLU A 27 -4.67 -2.73 -5.72
C GLU A 27 -4.60 -2.48 -4.22
N VAL A 28 -3.54 -1.82 -3.73
CA VAL A 28 -3.42 -1.38 -2.34
C VAL A 28 -4.53 -0.40 -1.97
N ARG A 29 -4.85 0.56 -2.84
CA ARG A 29 -5.95 1.50 -2.60
C ARG A 29 -7.29 0.80 -2.47
N ARG A 30 -7.56 -0.17 -3.35
CA ARG A 30 -8.81 -0.92 -3.38
C ARG A 30 -8.97 -1.84 -2.17
N VAL A 31 -7.90 -2.52 -1.76
CA VAL A 31 -7.96 -3.60 -0.76
C VAL A 31 -7.69 -3.09 0.67
N TYR A 32 -6.88 -2.03 0.83
CA TYR A 32 -6.31 -1.68 2.13
C TYR A 32 -6.56 -0.23 2.58
N LEU A 33 -6.57 0.73 1.66
CA LEU A 33 -6.64 2.16 2.02
C LEU A 33 -8.07 2.73 1.92
N GLY A 34 -8.90 2.21 1.02
CA GLY A 34 -10.23 2.75 0.72
C GLY A 34 -10.17 4.06 -0.10
N GLU A 35 -11.30 4.46 -0.70
CA GLU A 35 -11.35 5.60 -1.63
C GLU A 35 -11.03 6.98 -1.00
N HIS A 36 -10.96 7.05 0.33
CA HIS A 36 -10.76 8.30 1.08
C HIS A 36 -9.38 8.44 1.71
N PHE A 37 -8.43 7.55 1.40
CA PHE A 37 -7.10 7.66 1.96
C PHE A 37 -6.37 8.91 1.46
N LYS A 38 -5.83 9.68 2.41
CA LYS A 38 -4.94 10.81 2.16
C LYS A 38 -3.67 10.61 2.99
N MET A 39 -2.53 10.92 2.36
CA MET A 39 -1.20 10.83 2.94
C MET A 39 -0.99 11.85 4.06
#